data_AF-A0A553ZS16-F1
#
_entry.id   AF-A0A553ZS16-F1
#
_cell.length_a   1.000
_cell.length_b   1.000
_cell.length_c   1.000
_cell.angle_alpha   90.00
_cell.angle_beta   90.00
_cell.angle_gamma   90.00
#
_symmetry.space_group_name_H-M   'P 1'
#
loop_
_entity.id
_entity.type
_entity.pdbx_description
1 polymer ?
#
loop_
_entity_poly.entity_id
_entity_poly.type
_entity_poly.pdbx_seq_one_letter_code
_entity_poly.pdbx_strand_id
1 'polypeptide(L)' 'VPPHATLPVLDGRLALGTWQSVCLVDTNVDNPDREVRLSFLG' A
#
# COMPACT_ATOMS: atom_id res chain seq x y z
N VAL A 1 4.41 -9.25 9.93
CA VAL A 1 5.45 -8.83 8.95
C VAL A 1 4.81 -8.95 7.56
N PRO A 2 5.12 -8.06 6.58
CA PRO A 2 4.31 -7.86 5.36
C PRO A 2 3.78 -9.15 4.71
N PRO A 3 2.57 -9.08 4.14
CA PRO A 3 2.35 -8.30 2.92
C PRO A 3 1.29 -7.18 3.06
N HIS A 4 1.24 -6.48 4.20
CA HIS A 4 0.33 -5.35 4.38
C HIS A 4 0.97 -4.16 5.10
N ALA A 5 0.47 -2.98 4.78
CA ALA A 5 0.71 -1.73 5.50
C ALA A 5 -0.66 -1.13 5.84
N THR A 6 -0.80 -0.56 7.04
CA THR A 6 -1.98 0.22 7.42
C THR A 6 -1.61 1.69 7.41
N LEU A 7 -2.39 2.50 6.69
CA LEU A 7 -2.19 3.95 6.60
C LEU A 7 -3.45 4.67 7.12
N PRO A 8 -3.28 5.71 7.96
CA PRO A 8 -4.40 6.55 8.35
C PRO A 8 -4.92 7.37 7.17
N VAL A 9 -6.24 7.56 7.13
CA VAL A 9 -6.93 8.48 6.22
C VAL A 9 -7.47 9.65 7.04
N LEU A 10 -7.01 10.85 6.73
CA LEU A 10 -7.45 12.09 7.37
C LEU A 10 -8.04 13.00 6.30
N ASP A 11 -9.24 13.53 6.53
CA ASP A 11 -9.97 14.39 5.59
C ASP A 11 -10.05 13.82 4.16
N GLY A 12 -10.22 12.49 4.07
CA GLY A 12 -10.32 11.76 2.80
C GLY A 12 -8.99 11.54 2.07
N ARG A 13 -7.83 11.79 2.70
CA ARG A 13 -6.50 11.60 2.09
C ARG A 13 -5.62 10.70 2.94
N LEU A 14 -4.79 9.89 2.29
CA LEU A 14 -3.73 9.14 2.97
C LEU A 14 -2.77 10.12 3.64
N ALA A 15 -2.56 9.97 4.95
CA ALA A 15 -1.69 10.85 5.73
C ALA A 15 -0.21 10.42 5.61
N LEU A 16 0.34 10.54 4.41
CA LEU A 16 1.77 10.34 4.14
C LEU A 16 2.57 11.59 4.57
N GLY A 17 3.75 11.38 5.16
CA GLY A 17 4.73 12.44 5.40
C GLY A 17 5.41 12.91 4.10
N THR A 18 6.12 14.05 4.16
CA THR A 18 6.76 14.72 3.00
C THR A 18 7.65 13.81 2.16
N TRP A 19 8.26 12.79 2.76
CA TRP A 19 9.18 11.86 2.11
C TRP A 19 8.70 10.41 2.12
N GLN A 20 7.40 10.17 2.36
CA GLN A 20 6.82 8.84 2.38
C GLN A 20 6.07 8.53 1.09
N SER A 21 6.32 7.33 0.57
CA SER A 21 5.62 6.75 -0.59
C SER A 21 5.26 5.30 -0.30
N VAL A 22 4.19 4.81 -0.92
CA VAL A 22 3.83 3.38 -0.91
C VAL A 22 4.35 2.76 -2.20
N CYS A 23 5.06 1.62 -2.07
CA CYS A 23 5.58 0.86 -3.19
C CYS A 23 5.22 -0.61 -3.02
N LEU A 24 4.78 -1.26 -4.10
CA LEU A 24 4.68 -2.71 -4.17
C LEU A 24 6.04 -3.26 -4.61
N VAL A 25 6.67 -4.05 -3.74
CA VAL A 25 7.92 -4.76 -4.07
C VAL A 25 7.59 -6.25 -4.19
N ASP A 26 7.71 -6.77 -5.40
CA ASP A 26 7.61 -8.20 -5.69
C ASP A 26 8.80 -8.59 -6.58
N THR A 27 9.67 -9.45 -6.07
CA THR A 27 10.89 -9.90 -6.77
C THR A 27 10.64 -11.12 -7.65
N ASN A 28 9.45 -11.72 -7.63
CA ASN A 28 9.13 -12.89 -8.42
C ASN A 28 8.74 -12.51 -9.85
N VAL A 29 9.66 -12.65 -10.80
CA VAL A 29 9.43 -12.29 -12.21
C VAL A 29 8.40 -13.20 -12.91
N ASP A 30 8.15 -14.40 -12.38
CA ASP A 30 7.25 -15.38 -13.01
C ASP A 30 5.76 -15.02 -12.84
N ASN A 31 5.44 -14.04 -12.01
CA ASN A 31 4.06 -13.60 -11.78
C ASN A 31 3.80 -12.24 -12.46
N PRO A 32 3.53 -12.16 -13.77
CA PRO A 32 3.38 -10.88 -14.46
C PRO A 32 2.20 -10.03 -13.96
N ASP A 33 1.18 -10.67 -13.36
CA ASP A 33 -0.03 -10.02 -12.88
C ASP A 33 -0.02 -9.89 -11.35
N ARG A 34 0.03 -8.64 -10.85
CA ARG A 34 0.04 -8.36 -9.41
C ARG A 34 -1.33 -7.88 -8.94
N GLU A 35 -1.86 -8.51 -7.90
CA GLU A 35 -3.08 -8.04 -7.23
C GLU A 35 -2.74 -7.38 -5.89
N VAL A 36 -3.26 -6.17 -5.67
CA VAL A 36 -3.13 -5.43 -4.39
C VAL A 36 -4.52 -5.12 -3.87
N ARG A 37 -4.84 -5.61 -2.67
CA ARG A 37 -6.12 -5.31 -2.01
C ARG A 37 -6.01 -4.05 -1.17
N LEU A 38 -6.82 -3.05 -1.50
CA LEU A 38 -7.05 -1.87 -0.67
C LEU A 38 -8.35 -2.09 0.13
N SER A 39 -8.27 -1.96 1.46
CA SER A 39 -9.42 -2.06 2.34
C SER A 39 -9.55 -0.78 3.16
N PHE A 40 -10.72 -0.14 3.08
CA PHE A 40 -11.05 1.07 3.83
C PHE A 40 -11.99 0.69 4.97
N LEU A 41 -11.61 1.05 6.19
CA LEU A 41 -12.36 0.82 7.41
C LEU A 41 -12.66 2.19 8.02
N GLY A 42 -13.91 2.42 8.45
CA GLY A 42 -14.39 3.68 9.00
C GLY A 42 -15.19 3.47 10.27
#